data_AF-A0A9P6JFG3-F1
#
_entry.id   AF-A0A9P6JFG3-F1
#
_cell.length_a   1.000
_cell.length_b   1.000
_cell.length_c   1.000
_cell.angle_alpha   90.00
_cell.angle_beta   90.00
_cell.angle_gamma   90.00
#
_symmetry.space_group_name_H-M   'P 1'
#
loop_
_entity.id
_entity.type
_entity.pdbx_description
1 polymer ?
#
loop_
_entity_poly.entity_id
_entity_poly.type
_entity_poly.pdbx_seq_one_letter_code
_entity_poly.pdbx_strand_id
1 'polypeptide(L)'
;RWFLRTSIILFMNKIDLFAAKLPKVPLDRYFSDYTGGSDISKAAKYILWRFTQTNRARLHIYPQLVFAAVKETILQNALKDS
;
A
#
# COMPACT_ATOMS: atom_id res chain seq x y z
N ARG A 1 -11.63 18.76 -17.88
CA ARG A 1 -11.41 17.51 -17.10
C ARG A 1 -10.35 17.80 -16.05
N TRP A 2 -10.69 17.72 -14.77
CA TRP A 2 -9.79 18.13 -13.68
C TRP A 2 -8.84 16.95 -13.37
N PHE A 3 -7.63 17.20 -12.86
CA PHE A 3 -6.64 16.18 -12.44
C PHE A 3 -5.94 15.35 -13.55
N LEU A 4 -6.02 15.77 -14.82
CA LEU A 4 -5.35 15.07 -15.93
C LEU A 4 -3.81 15.11 -15.91
N ARG A 5 -3.20 15.98 -15.10
CA ARG A 5 -1.74 16.16 -15.01
C ARG A 5 -1.24 16.16 -13.57
N THR A 6 -2.05 15.69 -12.62
CA THR A 6 -1.69 15.68 -11.20
C THR A 6 -1.17 14.31 -10.81
N SER A 7 -0.08 14.29 -10.05
CA SER A 7 0.41 13.09 -9.38
C SER A 7 -0.54 12.65 -8.26
N ILE A 8 -0.63 11.35 -8.04
CA ILE A 8 -1.43 10.74 -6.97
C ILE A 8 -0.47 10.21 -5.92
N ILE A 9 -0.67 10.61 -4.66
CA ILE A 9 -0.02 9.96 -3.52
C ILE A 9 -1.01 8.93 -2.98
N LEU A 10 -0.60 7.66 -2.95
CA LEU A 10 -1.44 6.57 -2.46
C LEU A 10 -0.98 6.16 -1.06
N PHE A 11 -1.81 6.44 -0.06
CA PHE A 11 -1.57 5.99 1.32
C PHE A 11 -2.22 4.64 1.58
N MET A 12 -1.39 3.62 1.80
CA MET A 12 -1.84 2.34 2.33
C MET A 12 -1.84 2.42 3.86
N ASN A 13 -2.97 2.89 4.41
CA ASN A 13 -3.16 3.08 5.84
C ASN A 13 -3.59 1.78 6.55
N LYS A 14 -3.44 1.73 7.88
CA LYS A 14 -3.86 0.64 8.76
C LYS A 14 -3.26 -0.74 8.40
N ILE A 15 -1.97 -0.76 8.03
CA ILE A 15 -1.29 -2.01 7.64
C ILE A 15 -1.19 -3.00 8.81
N ASP A 16 -1.21 -2.51 10.05
CA ASP A 16 -1.29 -3.27 11.29
C ASP A 16 -2.59 -4.10 11.37
N LEU A 17 -3.73 -3.46 11.15
CA LEU A 17 -5.04 -4.12 11.09
C LEU A 17 -5.11 -5.06 9.89
N PHE A 18 -4.51 -4.68 8.77
CA PHE A 18 -4.42 -5.54 7.59
C PHE A 18 -3.64 -6.81 7.88
N ALA A 19 -2.46 -6.69 8.50
CA ALA A 19 -1.62 -7.80 8.92
C ALA A 19 -2.34 -8.74 9.89
N ALA A 20 -3.07 -8.20 10.86
CA ALA A 20 -3.84 -8.98 11.82
C ALA A 20 -5.06 -9.70 11.19
N LYS A 21 -5.65 -9.12 10.13
CA LYS A 21 -6.82 -9.68 9.44
C LYS A 21 -6.46 -10.69 8.36
N LEU A 22 -5.37 -10.50 7.64
CA LEU A 22 -4.99 -11.32 6.50
C LEU A 22 -4.99 -12.86 6.77
N PRO A 23 -4.51 -13.38 7.91
CA PRO A 23 -4.59 -14.82 8.20
C PRO A 23 -6.00 -15.29 8.60
N LYS A 24 -6.86 -14.41 9.13
CA LYS A 24 -8.24 -14.72 9.55
C LYS A 24 -9.23 -14.61 8.39
N VAL A 25 -8.97 -13.68 7.50
CA VAL A 25 -9.79 -13.35 6.34
C VAL A 25 -8.85 -13.26 5.14
N PRO A 26 -8.61 -14.39 4.45
CA PRO A 26 -7.71 -14.46 3.32
C PRO A 26 -8.13 -13.52 2.19
N LEU A 27 -7.14 -12.95 1.51
CA LEU A 27 -7.37 -12.00 0.43
C LEU A 27 -7.98 -12.68 -0.82
N ASP A 28 -7.69 -13.96 -1.05
CA ASP A 28 -8.24 -14.75 -2.17
C ASP A 28 -9.77 -14.85 -2.12
N ARG A 29 -10.36 -14.76 -0.91
CA ARG A 29 -11.82 -14.76 -0.71
C ARG A 29 -12.53 -13.62 -1.44
N TYR A 30 -11.84 -12.50 -1.66
CA TYR A 30 -12.37 -11.33 -2.37
C TYR A 30 -11.74 -11.17 -3.76
N PHE A 31 -10.55 -11.74 -3.94
CA PHE A 31 -9.73 -11.60 -5.13
C PHE A 31 -9.23 -12.98 -5.55
N SER A 32 -10.05 -13.71 -6.30
CA SER A 32 -9.77 -15.10 -6.67
C SER A 32 -8.47 -15.30 -7.47
N ASP A 33 -7.95 -14.24 -8.09
CA ASP A 33 -6.68 -14.21 -8.82
C ASP A 33 -5.46 -13.99 -7.90
N TYR A 34 -5.66 -13.75 -6.61
CA TYR A 34 -4.59 -13.59 -5.64
C TYR A 34 -4.07 -14.94 -5.11
N THR A 35 -2.79 -15.22 -5.35
CA THR A 35 -2.12 -16.47 -4.94
C THR A 35 -1.01 -16.25 -3.89
N GLY A 36 -0.92 -15.04 -3.33
CA GLY A 36 0.17 -14.64 -2.43
C GLY A 36 0.06 -15.15 -0.98
N GLY A 37 -1.04 -15.82 -0.63
CA GLY A 37 -1.28 -16.36 0.72
C GLY A 37 -1.42 -15.28 1.79
N SER A 38 -1.00 -15.56 3.02
CA SER A 38 -1.08 -14.60 4.14
C SER A 38 0.13 -13.67 4.25
N ASP A 39 0.93 -13.52 3.19
CA ASP A 39 2.10 -12.64 3.17
C ASP A 39 1.68 -11.18 2.95
N ILE A 40 1.95 -10.34 3.94
CA ILE A 40 1.56 -8.92 3.95
C ILE A 40 2.20 -8.15 2.80
N SER A 41 3.46 -8.44 2.47
CA SER A 41 4.20 -7.74 1.41
C SER A 41 3.62 -8.09 0.03
N LYS A 42 3.34 -9.37 -0.22
CA LYS A 42 2.69 -9.83 -1.45
C LYS A 42 1.27 -9.28 -1.56
N ALA A 43 0.51 -9.30 -0.46
CA ALA A 43 -0.84 -8.75 -0.41
C ALA A 43 -0.87 -7.24 -0.68
N ALA A 44 0.05 -6.48 -0.07
CA ALA A 44 0.17 -5.04 -0.30
C ALA A 44 0.56 -4.72 -1.75
N LYS A 45 1.54 -5.44 -2.31
CA LYS A 45 1.94 -5.32 -3.73
C LYS A 45 0.79 -5.64 -4.67
N TYR A 46 -0.01 -6.65 -4.36
CA TYR A 46 -1.18 -7.03 -5.14
C TYR A 46 -2.24 -5.92 -5.15
N ILE A 47 -2.56 -5.34 -3.99
CA ILE A 47 -3.50 -4.22 -3.89
C ILE A 47 -3.00 -3.01 -4.68
N LEU A 48 -1.71 -2.69 -4.58
CA LEU A 48 -1.08 -1.63 -5.37
C LEU A 48 -1.22 -1.89 -6.87
N TRP A 49 -0.94 -3.11 -7.32
CA TRP A 49 -1.10 -3.50 -8.73
C TRP A 49 -2.55 -3.37 -9.19
N ARG A 50 -3.55 -3.82 -8.39
CA ARG A 50 -4.97 -3.62 -8.74
C ARG A 50 -5.34 -2.14 -8.86
N PHE A 51 -4.80 -1.28 -8.00
CA PHE A 51 -5.01 0.16 -8.07
C PHE A 51 -4.43 0.77 -9.35
N THR A 52 -3.21 0.38 -9.74
CA THR A 52 -2.58 0.88 -10.98
C THR A 52 -3.32 0.42 -12.23
N GLN A 53 -3.96 -0.75 -12.23
CA GLN A 53 -4.82 -1.17 -13.35
C GLN A 53 -6.05 -0.27 -13.54
N THR A 54 -6.51 0.39 -12.48
CA THR A 54 -7.64 1.33 -12.54
C THR A 54 -7.20 2.71 -13.08
N ASN A 55 -5.89 2.99 -13.09
CA ASN A 55 -5.30 4.25 -13.56
C ASN A 55 -5.27 4.34 -15.10
N ARG A 56 -6.44 4.47 -15.72
CA ARG A 56 -6.59 4.60 -17.19
C ARG A 56 -5.88 5.82 -17.76
N ALA A 57 -5.67 6.86 -16.95
CA ALA A 57 -4.98 8.09 -17.34
C ALA A 57 -3.45 8.00 -17.20
N ARG A 58 -2.91 6.86 -16.74
CA ARG A 58 -1.47 6.62 -16.53
C ARG A 58 -0.77 7.74 -15.73
N LEU A 59 -1.48 8.30 -14.76
CA LEU A 59 -0.92 9.32 -13.87
C LEU A 59 0.21 8.72 -13.02
N HIS A 60 1.19 9.54 -12.62
CA HIS A 60 2.23 9.13 -11.70
C HIS A 60 1.63 8.83 -10.32
N ILE A 61 1.83 7.60 -9.81
CA ILE A 61 1.37 7.16 -8.49
C ILE A 61 2.59 6.93 -7.60
N TYR A 62 2.61 7.59 -6.45
CA TYR A 62 3.63 7.43 -5.42
C TYR A 62 3.02 6.66 -4.23
N PRO A 63 3.25 5.35 -4.11
CA PRO A 63 2.74 4.56 -2.99
C PRO A 63 3.55 4.84 -1.71
N GLN A 64 2.87 5.15 -0.62
CA GLN A 64 3.44 5.27 0.72
C GLN A 64 2.70 4.34 1.69
N LEU A 65 3.44 3.41 2.29
CA LEU A 65 2.96 2.59 3.40
C LEU A 65 3.06 3.44 4.67
N VAL A 66 1.92 3.78 5.28
CA VAL A 66 1.86 4.77 6.37
C VAL A 66 2.72 4.34 7.57
N PHE A 67 2.76 3.05 7.92
CA PHE A 67 3.61 2.57 9.01
C PHE A 67 5.09 2.54 8.66
N ALA A 68 5.47 2.27 7.41
CA ALA A 68 6.87 2.33 7.00
C ALA A 68 7.34 3.78 7.03
N ALA A 69 6.54 4.71 6.48
CA ALA A 69 6.85 6.13 6.46
C ALA A 69 6.93 6.75 7.86
N VAL A 70 6.00 6.43 8.77
CA VAL A 70 6.05 6.94 10.15
C VAL A 70 7.22 6.33 10.92
N LYS A 71 7.46 5.02 10.81
CA LYS A 71 8.58 4.36 11.50
C LYS A 71 9.92 4.85 10.97
N GLU A 72 10.05 5.03 9.66
CA GLU A 72 11.28 5.53 9.02
C GLU A 72 11.49 7.02 9.30
N THR A 73 10.45 7.85 9.33
CA THR A 73 10.57 9.28 9.69
C THR A 73 10.96 9.44 11.15
N ILE A 74 10.34 8.68 12.06
CA ILE A 74 10.70 8.73 13.49
C ILE A 74 12.12 8.20 13.69
N LEU A 75 12.51 7.12 13.02
CA LEU A 75 13.86 6.55 13.12
C LEU A 75 14.92 7.48 12.51
N GLN A 76 14.64 8.09 11.35
CA GLN A 76 15.52 9.07 10.70
C GLN A 76 15.68 10.33 11.54
N ASN A 77 14.61 10.82 12.17
CA ASN A 77 14.69 11.96 13.08
C ASN A 77 15.45 11.60 14.37
N ALA A 78 15.20 10.42 14.95
CA ALA A 78 15.92 9.95 16.14
C ALA A 78 17.42 9.72 15.89
N LEU A 79 17.82 9.32 14.67
CA LEU A 79 19.23 9.19 14.28
C LEU A 79 19.91 10.52 13.95
N LYS A 80 19.14 11.59 13.66
CA LYS A 80 19.65 12.93 13.37
C LYS A 80 19.86 13.79 14.63
N ASP A 81 19.18 13.44 15.71
CA ASP A 81 19.28 14.06 17.04
C ASP A 81 20.38 13.42 17.93
N SER A 82 21.32 12.67 17.35
CA SER A 82 22.49 12.07 18.04
C SER A 82 23.81 12.51 17.39
#